data_AF-A0A938PV61-F1
#
_entry.id   AF-A0A938PV61-F1
#
_cell.length_a   1.000
_cell.length_b   1.000
_cell.length_c   1.000
_cell.angle_alpha   90.00
_cell.angle_beta   90.00
_cell.angle_gamma   90.00
#
_symmetry.space_group_name_H-M   'P 1'
#
loop_
_entity.id
_entity.type
_entity.pdbx_description
1 polymer ?
#
loop_
_entity_poly.entity_id
_entity_poly.type
_entity_poly.pdbx_seq_one_letter_code
_entity_poly.pdbx_strand_id
1 'polypeptide(L)'
;MAMRGDEPPVIVEMKEQLTLALILQAVDRLVMAPTVYIAFRAGKGHSASWRSRRKQVVAMVRRLGLGVLTVSARNRVEAVVDPVPYKPRMSVRRSERLLKEFTERVGDPEQGGSAAGQRLTAYRQDALRCARLLETVADLKVSAIRETAGVDRAGTILRDNHYGWFERVRIGHYRLSPRGRTEVGLWTDVML
;
A
#
# COMPACT_ATOMS: atom_id res chain seq x y z
N MET A 1 -9.89 37.87 -2.44
CA MET A 1 -10.33 37.76 -3.84
C MET A 1 -9.71 38.89 -4.62
N ALA A 2 -9.33 38.66 -5.87
CA ALA A 2 -8.82 39.67 -6.79
C ALA A 2 -9.39 39.42 -8.20
N MET A 3 -9.49 40.45 -9.02
CA MET A 3 -9.85 40.35 -10.44
C MET A 3 -8.90 41.21 -11.27
N ARG A 4 -8.65 40.81 -12.51
CA ARG A 4 -7.86 41.59 -13.48
C ARG A 4 -8.74 41.83 -14.71
N GLY A 5 -9.22 43.06 -14.89
CA GLY A 5 -10.15 43.38 -15.96
C GLY A 5 -11.36 42.45 -15.93
N ASP A 6 -11.62 41.81 -17.07
CA ASP A 6 -12.74 40.87 -17.26
C ASP A 6 -12.36 39.39 -17.06
N GLU A 7 -11.14 39.10 -16.55
CA GLU A 7 -10.73 37.73 -16.23
C GLU A 7 -11.56 37.15 -15.07
N PRO A 8 -11.80 35.82 -15.03
CA PRO A 8 -12.45 35.17 -13.90
C PRO A 8 -11.77 35.50 -12.56
N PRO A 9 -12.53 35.53 -11.46
CA PRO A 9 -11.97 35.92 -10.17
C PRO A 9 -10.92 34.94 -9.68
N VAL A 10 -9.89 35.48 -9.03
CA VAL A 10 -8.89 34.72 -8.30
C VAL A 10 -9.22 34.75 -6.81
N ILE A 11 -9.40 33.57 -6.22
CA ILE A 11 -9.62 33.44 -4.78
C ILE A 11 -8.33 32.96 -4.12
N VAL A 12 -7.97 33.58 -3.00
CA VAL A 12 -6.81 33.19 -2.19
C VAL A 12 -7.31 32.94 -0.78
N GLU A 13 -7.27 31.68 -0.34
CA GLU A 13 -7.57 31.33 1.05
C GLU A 13 -6.29 31.39 1.89
N MET A 14 -6.34 32.15 2.98
CA MET A 14 -5.17 32.48 3.79
C MET A 14 -5.27 31.94 5.20
N LYS A 15 -4.21 31.26 5.67
CA LYS A 15 -4.02 30.91 7.09
C LYS A 15 -2.56 31.06 7.49
N GLU A 16 -2.29 31.20 8.79
CA GLU A 16 -0.90 31.22 9.27
C GLU A 16 -0.15 29.91 9.02
N GLN A 17 -0.88 28.79 9.02
CA GLN A 17 -0.33 27.45 8.87
C GLN A 17 -1.06 26.66 7.79
N LEU A 18 -0.32 25.76 7.12
CA LEU A 18 -0.90 24.73 6.28
C LEU A 18 -1.64 23.69 7.14
N THR A 19 -2.97 23.78 7.16
CA THR A 19 -3.86 22.86 7.87
C THR A 19 -4.84 22.19 6.90
N LEU A 20 -5.48 21.10 7.33
CA LEU A 20 -6.56 20.48 6.56
C LEU A 20 -7.73 21.45 6.36
N ALA A 21 -8.06 22.26 7.37
CA ALA A 21 -9.11 23.27 7.29
C ALA A 21 -8.84 24.29 6.16
N LEU A 22 -7.60 24.77 5.99
CA LEU A 22 -7.23 25.64 4.86
C LEU A 22 -7.50 24.96 3.51
N ILE A 23 -7.15 23.69 3.40
CA ILE A 23 -7.33 22.92 2.16
C ILE A 23 -8.82 22.75 1.85
N LEU A 24 -9.62 22.34 2.83
CA LEU A 24 -11.06 22.15 2.65
C LEU A 24 -11.74 23.46 2.26
N GLN A 25 -11.42 24.56 2.95
CA GLN A 25 -11.93 25.88 2.61
C GLN A 25 -11.60 26.27 1.17
N ALA A 26 -10.37 26.03 0.71
CA ALA A 26 -9.98 26.31 -0.67
C ALA A 26 -10.70 25.40 -1.69
N VAL A 27 -10.94 24.13 -1.37
CA VAL A 27 -11.74 23.23 -2.22
C VAL A 27 -13.17 23.76 -2.35
N ASP A 28 -13.79 24.23 -1.27
CA ASP A 28 -15.14 24.79 -1.30
C ASP A 28 -15.24 26.02 -2.23
N ARG A 29 -14.13 26.78 -2.37
CA ARG A 29 -14.06 27.95 -3.27
C ARG A 29 -13.99 27.60 -4.75
N LEU A 30 -13.65 26.36 -5.12
CA LEU A 30 -13.61 25.93 -6.52
C LEU A 30 -14.99 25.99 -7.19
N VAL A 31 -16.07 25.95 -6.39
CA VAL A 31 -17.44 26.14 -6.89
C VAL A 31 -17.67 27.57 -7.40
N MET A 32 -16.94 28.55 -6.86
CA MET A 32 -17.12 29.97 -7.15
C MET A 32 -16.13 30.51 -8.19
N ALA A 33 -14.94 29.91 -8.28
CA ALA A 33 -13.86 30.38 -9.14
C ALA A 33 -12.98 29.24 -9.65
N PRO A 34 -12.54 29.27 -10.92
CA PRO A 34 -11.63 28.26 -11.47
C PRO A 34 -10.19 28.43 -10.96
N THR A 35 -9.85 29.61 -10.43
CA THR A 35 -8.50 29.96 -9.98
C THR A 35 -8.51 30.20 -8.47
N VAL A 36 -8.12 29.16 -7.73
CA VAL A 36 -8.06 29.21 -6.26
C VAL A 36 -6.65 28.86 -5.78
N TYR A 37 -6.09 29.71 -4.91
CA TYR A 37 -4.82 29.46 -4.22
C TYR A 37 -5.05 29.26 -2.72
N ILE A 38 -4.25 28.38 -2.12
CA ILE A 38 -3.97 28.44 -0.68
C ILE A 38 -2.74 29.31 -0.45
N ALA A 39 -2.75 30.11 0.62
CA ALA A 39 -1.60 30.89 1.04
C ALA A 39 -1.33 30.70 2.54
N PHE A 40 -0.08 30.45 2.88
CA PHE A 40 0.34 30.26 4.27
C PHE A 40 1.80 30.66 4.52
N ARG A 41 2.15 30.85 5.80
CA ARG A 41 3.54 31.18 6.16
C ARG A 41 4.44 29.94 6.03
N ALA A 42 5.57 30.11 5.36
CA ALA A 42 6.61 29.10 5.22
C ALA A 42 7.86 29.53 6.02
N GLY A 43 8.35 28.65 6.89
CA GLY A 43 9.53 28.94 7.72
C GLY A 43 9.58 28.11 9.01
N LYS A 44 10.60 28.33 9.82
CA LYS A 44 10.73 27.71 11.15
C LYS A 44 9.50 28.09 12.01
N GLY A 45 8.94 27.13 12.73
CA GLY A 45 7.74 27.33 13.57
C GLY A 45 6.39 27.29 12.82
N HIS A 46 6.38 27.37 11.48
CA HIS A 46 5.15 27.29 10.69
C HIS A 46 5.13 26.05 9.80
N SER A 47 3.91 25.57 9.51
CA SER A 47 3.62 24.62 8.44
C SER A 47 4.60 23.43 8.39
N ALA A 48 4.67 22.64 9.47
CA ALA A 48 5.63 21.54 9.58
C ALA A 48 5.49 20.50 8.45
N SER A 49 4.26 20.25 8.01
CA SER A 49 3.93 19.44 6.84
C SER A 49 4.55 20.01 5.55
N TRP A 50 4.52 21.32 5.35
CA TRP A 50 5.16 21.97 4.21
C TRP A 50 6.68 21.72 4.21
N ARG A 51 7.35 21.88 5.35
CA ARG A 51 8.81 21.69 5.46
C ARG A 51 9.23 20.24 5.25
N SER A 52 8.55 19.30 5.90
CA SER A 52 8.92 17.88 5.89
C SER A 52 8.42 17.12 4.66
N ARG A 53 7.30 17.57 4.07
CA ARG A 53 6.53 16.82 3.06
C ARG A 53 6.17 17.68 1.85
N ARG A 54 6.94 18.72 1.54
CA ARG A 54 6.68 19.68 0.43
C ARG A 54 6.23 18.99 -0.86
N LYS A 55 6.95 17.94 -1.30
CA LYS A 55 6.62 17.18 -2.52
C LYS A 55 5.24 16.51 -2.45
N GLN A 56 4.89 15.93 -1.30
CA GLN A 56 3.60 15.27 -1.09
C GLN A 56 2.46 16.29 -1.03
N VAL A 57 2.68 17.41 -0.34
CA VAL A 57 1.71 18.53 -0.28
C VAL A 57 1.47 19.08 -1.69
N VAL A 58 2.53 19.43 -2.42
CA VAL A 58 2.42 19.94 -3.80
C VAL A 58 1.68 18.95 -4.69
N ALA A 59 1.98 17.65 -4.60
CA ALA A 59 1.28 16.63 -5.37
C ALA A 59 -0.22 16.56 -5.02
N MET A 60 -0.58 16.65 -3.74
CA MET A 60 -1.98 16.67 -3.29
C MET A 60 -2.71 17.93 -3.78
N VAL A 61 -2.15 19.11 -3.58
CA VAL A 61 -2.78 20.38 -3.99
C VAL A 61 -2.98 20.44 -5.51
N ARG A 62 -2.01 19.93 -6.29
CA ARG A 62 -2.17 19.75 -7.75
C ARG A 62 -3.31 18.81 -8.11
N ARG A 63 -3.52 17.72 -7.36
CA ARG A 63 -4.64 16.79 -7.60
C ARG A 63 -6.00 17.41 -7.34
N LEU A 64 -6.05 18.39 -6.45
CA LEU A 64 -7.24 19.16 -6.13
C LEU A 64 -7.48 20.32 -7.10
N GLY A 65 -6.56 20.60 -8.03
CA GLY A 65 -6.67 21.74 -8.95
C GLY A 65 -6.37 23.10 -8.31
N LEU A 66 -5.74 23.12 -7.14
CA LEU A 66 -5.44 24.33 -6.37
C LEU A 66 -4.02 24.84 -6.65
N GLY A 67 -3.81 26.14 -6.43
CA GLY A 67 -2.50 26.79 -6.41
C GLY A 67 -1.93 26.91 -4.99
N VAL A 68 -0.63 27.14 -4.88
CA VAL A 68 0.08 27.37 -3.61
C VAL A 68 0.88 28.66 -3.67
N LEU A 69 0.55 29.57 -2.75
CA LEU A 69 1.39 30.71 -2.39
C LEU A 69 2.03 30.45 -1.03
N THR A 70 3.29 30.82 -0.88
CA THR A 70 3.94 30.83 0.44
C THR A 70 4.41 32.22 0.80
N VAL A 71 4.29 32.57 2.07
CA VAL A 71 4.73 33.86 2.60
C VAL A 71 5.90 33.64 3.54
N SER A 72 7.04 34.23 3.24
CA SER A 72 8.24 34.16 4.08
C SER A 72 8.11 35.07 5.32
N ALA A 73 9.03 34.90 6.29
CA ALA A 73 9.11 35.79 7.45
C ALA A 73 9.34 37.27 7.09
N ARG A 74 9.96 37.55 5.93
CA ARG A 74 10.18 38.90 5.40
C ARG A 74 9.04 39.38 4.49
N ASN A 75 7.86 38.78 4.59
CA ASN A 75 6.66 39.09 3.79
C ASN A 75 6.82 38.94 2.26
N ARG A 76 7.88 38.28 1.79
CA ARG A 76 7.99 37.88 0.38
C ARG A 76 7.02 36.75 0.08
N VAL A 77 6.19 36.94 -0.95
CA VAL A 77 5.28 35.94 -1.49
C VAL A 77 5.99 35.15 -2.60
N GLU A 78 5.87 33.83 -2.58
CA GLU A 78 6.35 32.94 -3.64
C GLU A 78 5.18 32.12 -4.17
N ALA A 79 4.93 32.19 -5.48
CA ALA A 79 4.03 31.29 -6.18
C ALA A 79 4.75 29.96 -6.43
N VAL A 80 4.37 28.93 -5.69
CA VAL A 80 5.04 27.62 -5.73
C VAL A 80 4.42 26.71 -6.77
N VAL A 81 3.10 26.82 -6.95
CA VAL A 81 2.30 26.07 -7.92
C VAL A 81 1.13 26.94 -8.34
N ASP A 82 0.90 27.06 -9.63
CA ASP A 82 -0.32 27.66 -10.16
C ASP A 82 -1.45 26.62 -10.25
N PRO A 83 -2.71 27.01 -10.01
CA PRO A 83 -3.85 26.13 -10.15
C PRO A 83 -4.01 25.72 -11.61
N VAL A 84 -4.06 24.42 -11.84
CA VAL A 84 -4.30 23.82 -13.15
C VAL A 84 -5.27 22.66 -12.99
N PRO A 85 -6.18 22.41 -13.95
CA PRO A 85 -7.05 21.24 -13.90
C PRO A 85 -6.25 19.95 -13.76
N TYR A 86 -6.59 19.12 -12.77
CA TYR A 86 -5.90 17.85 -12.58
C TYR A 86 -6.36 16.82 -13.63
N LYS A 87 -5.41 16.32 -14.41
CA LYS A 87 -5.59 15.14 -15.25
C LYS A 87 -4.82 13.96 -14.64
N PRO A 88 -5.51 12.94 -14.08
CA PRO A 88 -4.84 11.77 -13.52
C PRO A 88 -3.97 11.06 -14.56
N ARG A 89 -2.70 10.80 -14.22
CA ARG A 89 -1.82 9.94 -15.01
C ARG A 89 -1.62 8.62 -14.28
N MET A 90 -2.29 7.58 -14.77
CA MET A 90 -2.13 6.23 -14.24
C MET A 90 -0.76 5.67 -14.60
N SER A 91 -0.18 4.89 -13.68
CA SER A 91 0.99 4.07 -13.98
C SER A 91 0.49 2.68 -14.33
N VAL A 92 0.42 2.39 -15.63
CA VAL A 92 -0.02 1.08 -16.17
C VAL A 92 0.75 -0.04 -15.49
N ARG A 93 2.10 0.05 -15.45
CA ARG A 93 2.97 -0.92 -14.75
C ARG A 93 2.63 -1.14 -13.28
N ARG A 94 2.30 -0.09 -12.51
CA ARG A 94 1.93 -0.27 -11.09
C ARG A 94 0.56 -0.91 -10.96
N SER A 95 -0.38 -0.57 -11.84
CA SER A 95 -1.70 -1.16 -11.91
C SER A 95 -1.61 -2.65 -12.26
N GLU A 96 -0.84 -3.00 -13.28
CA GLU A 96 -0.59 -4.39 -13.67
C GLU A 96 0.08 -5.20 -12.57
N ARG A 97 1.05 -4.61 -11.85
CA ARG A 97 1.66 -5.29 -10.69
C ARG A 97 0.67 -5.53 -9.56
N LEU A 98 -0.23 -4.58 -9.31
CA LEU A 98 -1.28 -4.72 -8.31
C LEU A 98 -2.30 -5.79 -8.72
N LEU A 99 -2.66 -5.86 -10.01
CA LEU A 99 -3.51 -6.92 -10.56
C LEU A 99 -2.83 -8.29 -10.48
N LYS A 100 -1.54 -8.36 -10.82
CA LYS A 100 -0.74 -9.58 -10.68
C LYS A 100 -0.71 -10.06 -9.22
N GLU A 101 -0.47 -9.15 -8.28
CA GLU A 101 -0.52 -9.46 -6.85
C GLU A 101 -1.91 -9.96 -6.42
N PHE A 102 -2.99 -9.39 -6.98
CA PHE A 102 -4.36 -9.86 -6.72
C PHE A 102 -4.61 -11.24 -7.32
N THR A 103 -4.20 -11.51 -8.56
CA THR A 103 -4.38 -12.81 -9.23
C THR A 103 -3.53 -13.92 -8.61
N GLU A 104 -2.33 -13.61 -8.12
CA GLU A 104 -1.48 -14.56 -7.40
C GLU A 104 -1.97 -14.86 -5.97
N ARG A 105 -2.92 -14.06 -5.44
CA ARG A 105 -3.63 -14.35 -4.19
C ARG A 105 -4.84 -15.24 -4.51
N VAL A 106 -4.77 -16.51 -4.16
CA VAL A 106 -5.94 -17.40 -4.18
C VAL A 106 -6.85 -17.04 -3.00
N GLY A 107 -7.99 -16.41 -3.29
CA GLY A 107 -9.06 -16.06 -2.34
C GLY A 107 -8.83 -14.77 -1.56
N ASP A 108 -9.92 -14.10 -1.16
CA ASP A 108 -9.94 -13.02 -0.16
C ASP A 108 -10.11 -13.67 1.23
N PRO A 109 -9.04 -13.84 2.05
CA PRO A 109 -9.16 -14.65 3.26
C PRO A 109 -9.56 -13.85 4.49
N GLU A 110 -9.73 -12.53 4.41
CA GLU A 110 -9.85 -11.70 5.61
C GLU A 110 -10.96 -10.66 5.48
N GLN A 111 -12.04 -10.88 6.23
CA GLN A 111 -12.95 -9.83 6.65
C GLN A 111 -12.13 -8.88 7.54
N GLY A 112 -11.97 -7.62 7.11
CA GLY A 112 -11.14 -6.66 7.84
C GLY A 112 -11.57 -6.51 9.30
N GLY A 113 -10.63 -6.73 10.23
CA GLY A 113 -10.84 -6.49 11.67
C GLY A 113 -10.52 -7.62 12.63
N SER A 114 -9.95 -8.75 12.19
CA SER A 114 -9.76 -9.91 13.07
C SER A 114 -8.53 -9.79 13.99
N ALA A 115 -8.79 -9.85 15.30
CA ALA A 115 -7.81 -9.82 16.38
C ALA A 115 -7.03 -11.16 16.48
N ALA A 116 -5.71 -11.06 16.66
CA ALA A 116 -4.80 -12.05 17.26
C ALA A 116 -4.93 -13.55 16.87
N GLY A 117 -5.59 -13.91 15.78
CA GLY A 117 -5.55 -15.25 15.18
C GLY A 117 -4.30 -15.42 14.34
N GLN A 118 -3.69 -16.61 14.36
CA GLN A 118 -2.52 -16.90 13.53
C GLN A 118 -2.88 -16.81 12.04
N ARG A 119 -2.56 -15.68 11.41
CA ARG A 119 -2.92 -15.37 10.00
C ARG A 119 -2.54 -16.49 9.03
N LEU A 120 -3.48 -16.89 8.18
CA LEU A 120 -3.24 -17.83 7.09
C LEU A 120 -2.67 -17.08 5.89
N THR A 121 -1.34 -16.93 5.85
CA THR A 121 -0.66 -16.29 4.70
C THR A 121 -0.58 -17.25 3.52
N ALA A 122 -0.42 -16.74 2.29
CA ALA A 122 -0.18 -17.57 1.11
C ALA A 122 1.02 -18.51 1.29
N TYR A 123 2.07 -18.06 2.00
CA TYR A 123 3.21 -18.91 2.34
C TYR A 123 2.81 -20.08 3.24
N ARG A 124 1.98 -19.81 4.26
CA ARG A 124 1.48 -20.85 5.17
C ARG A 124 0.54 -21.82 4.44
N GLN A 125 -0.31 -21.35 3.54
CA GLN A 125 -1.17 -22.22 2.71
C GLN A 125 -0.33 -23.17 1.85
N ASP A 126 0.71 -22.65 1.18
CA ASP A 126 1.61 -23.48 0.39
C ASP A 126 2.42 -24.48 1.24
N ALA A 127 2.86 -24.07 2.43
CA ALA A 127 3.50 -24.98 3.37
C ALA A 127 2.53 -26.08 3.85
N LEU A 128 1.26 -25.74 4.12
CA LEU A 128 0.23 -26.70 4.49
C LEU A 128 -0.08 -27.68 3.35
N ARG A 129 -0.14 -27.23 2.09
CA ARG A 129 -0.32 -28.11 0.92
C ARG A 129 0.82 -29.13 0.81
N CYS A 130 2.07 -28.67 0.92
CA CYS A 130 3.23 -29.56 0.95
C CYS A 130 3.18 -30.54 2.13
N ALA A 131 2.78 -30.07 3.31
CA ALA A 131 2.72 -30.88 4.52
C ALA A 131 1.64 -31.97 4.47
N ARG A 132 0.43 -31.64 3.98
CA ARG A 132 -0.66 -32.62 3.79
C ARG A 132 -0.30 -33.71 2.80
N LEU A 133 0.38 -33.35 1.70
CA LEU A 133 0.88 -34.36 0.77
C LEU A 133 1.84 -35.35 1.47
N LEU A 134 2.76 -34.85 2.28
CA LEU A 134 3.72 -35.65 3.05
C LEU A 134 3.12 -36.38 4.27
N GLU A 135 1.88 -36.08 4.64
CA GLU A 135 1.13 -36.84 5.64
C GLU A 135 0.66 -38.19 5.07
N THR A 136 0.26 -38.17 3.79
CA THR A 136 -0.20 -39.38 3.07
C THR A 136 0.93 -40.25 2.53
N VAL A 137 2.13 -39.69 2.33
CA VAL A 137 3.30 -40.39 1.75
C VAL A 137 4.55 -40.17 2.60
N ALA A 138 5.21 -41.25 3.00
CA ALA A 138 6.29 -41.22 4.00
C ALA A 138 7.50 -40.34 3.62
N ASP A 139 8.01 -40.42 2.40
CA ASP A 139 9.10 -39.57 1.90
C ASP A 139 8.93 -39.29 0.40
N LEU A 140 9.03 -38.02 -0.01
CA LEU A 140 8.87 -37.62 -1.42
C LEU A 140 10.01 -36.74 -1.90
N LYS A 141 10.31 -36.85 -3.20
CA LYS A 141 11.25 -35.97 -3.89
C LYS A 141 10.64 -34.58 -4.04
N VAL A 142 11.44 -33.53 -3.88
CA VAL A 142 10.99 -32.12 -4.01
C VAL A 142 10.25 -31.85 -5.32
N SER A 143 10.69 -32.44 -6.43
CA SER A 143 10.03 -32.28 -7.73
C SER A 143 8.61 -32.87 -7.73
N ALA A 144 8.43 -34.04 -7.13
CA ALA A 144 7.11 -34.67 -6.99
C ALA A 144 6.22 -33.86 -6.03
N ILE A 145 6.77 -33.33 -4.93
CA ILE A 145 6.01 -32.46 -4.02
C ILE A 145 5.54 -31.20 -4.75
N ARG A 146 6.41 -30.55 -5.53
CA ARG A 146 6.06 -29.36 -6.33
C ARG A 146 4.91 -29.65 -7.29
N GLU A 147 4.98 -30.75 -8.02
CA GLU A 147 4.00 -31.14 -9.02
C GLU A 147 2.67 -31.54 -8.39
N THR A 148 2.68 -32.47 -7.43
CA THR A 148 1.45 -32.99 -6.82
C THR A 148 0.77 -31.98 -5.91
N ALA A 149 1.52 -31.14 -5.17
CA ALA A 149 0.92 -30.11 -4.32
C ALA A 149 0.53 -28.84 -5.10
N GLY A 150 0.96 -28.70 -6.36
CA GLY A 150 0.75 -27.48 -7.15
C GLY A 150 1.47 -26.25 -6.58
N VAL A 151 2.61 -26.45 -5.91
CA VAL A 151 3.35 -25.38 -5.21
C VAL A 151 4.73 -25.18 -5.85
N ASP A 152 4.85 -24.18 -6.72
CA ASP A 152 6.09 -23.90 -7.45
C ASP A 152 7.31 -23.68 -6.55
N ARG A 153 7.09 -23.07 -5.39
CA ARG A 153 8.12 -22.76 -4.38
C ARG A 153 8.35 -23.87 -3.35
N ALA A 154 7.83 -25.08 -3.56
CA ALA A 154 7.93 -26.19 -2.59
C ALA A 154 9.38 -26.43 -2.13
N GLY A 155 10.34 -26.38 -3.05
CA GLY A 155 11.76 -26.59 -2.71
C GLY A 155 12.32 -25.55 -1.74
N THR A 156 11.91 -24.29 -1.85
CA THR A 156 12.31 -23.23 -0.91
C THR A 156 11.61 -23.44 0.43
N ILE A 157 10.31 -23.73 0.44
CA ILE A 157 9.53 -23.97 1.65
C ILE A 157 10.11 -25.11 2.50
N LEU A 158 10.40 -26.25 1.85
CA LEU A 158 10.95 -27.44 2.51
C LEU A 158 12.36 -27.20 3.05
N ARG A 159 13.15 -26.37 2.37
CA ARG A 159 14.52 -26.03 2.77
C ARG A 159 14.54 -25.05 3.94
N ASP A 160 13.79 -23.97 3.84
CA ASP A 160 13.78 -22.89 4.83
C ASP A 160 13.03 -23.31 6.09
N ASN A 161 12.04 -24.20 5.94
CA ASN A 161 11.34 -24.89 7.02
C ASN A 161 10.94 -23.99 8.21
N HIS A 162 10.42 -22.79 7.92
CA HIS A 162 10.10 -21.77 8.93
C HIS A 162 9.18 -22.24 10.07
N TYR A 163 8.41 -23.30 9.86
CA TYR A 163 7.49 -23.88 10.84
C TYR A 163 8.03 -25.16 11.52
N GLY A 164 9.18 -25.68 11.08
CA GLY A 164 9.74 -26.93 11.61
C GLY A 164 8.95 -28.19 11.23
N TRP A 165 8.07 -28.13 10.23
CA TRP A 165 7.19 -29.24 9.82
C TRP A 165 7.88 -30.27 8.95
N PHE A 166 9.02 -29.95 8.34
CA PHE A 166 9.67 -30.82 7.37
C PHE A 166 11.00 -31.35 7.89
N GLU A 167 11.37 -32.53 7.43
CA GLU A 167 12.67 -33.15 7.71
C GLU A 167 13.27 -33.66 6.40
N ARG A 168 14.55 -33.34 6.16
CA ARG A 168 15.28 -33.83 4.98
C ARG A 168 15.84 -35.22 5.26
N VAL A 169 15.33 -36.22 4.56
CA VAL A 169 15.74 -37.64 4.74
C VAL A 169 16.99 -37.95 3.92
N ARG A 170 17.03 -37.45 2.67
CA ARG A 170 18.19 -37.54 1.77
C ARG A 170 18.19 -36.35 0.82
N ILE A 171 19.16 -36.28 -0.08
CA ILE A 171 19.28 -35.16 -1.02
C ILE A 171 17.98 -35.01 -1.82
N GLY A 172 17.31 -33.86 -1.66
CA GLY A 172 16.08 -33.55 -2.37
C GLY A 172 14.87 -34.40 -1.98
N HIS A 173 14.90 -35.15 -0.86
CA HIS A 173 13.77 -35.89 -0.34
C HIS A 173 13.41 -35.41 1.06
N TYR A 174 12.11 -35.20 1.27
CA TYR A 174 11.57 -34.68 2.51
C TYR A 174 10.44 -35.56 3.02
N ARG A 175 10.27 -35.56 4.33
CA ARG A 175 9.13 -36.13 5.04
C ARG A 175 8.57 -35.14 6.04
N LEU A 176 7.39 -35.45 6.59
CA LEU A 176 6.82 -34.70 7.68
C LEU A 176 7.56 -35.03 9.00
N SER A 177 8.00 -33.99 9.70
CA SER A 177 8.63 -34.09 11.02
C SER A 177 7.59 -34.51 12.08
N PRO A 178 8.02 -34.97 13.26
CA PRO A 178 7.10 -35.25 14.37
C PRO A 178 6.21 -34.05 14.73
N ARG A 179 6.77 -32.83 14.68
CA ARG A 179 6.04 -31.58 14.88
C ARG A 179 5.04 -31.30 13.77
N GLY A 180 5.42 -31.54 12.51
CA GLY A 180 4.51 -31.40 11.38
C GLY A 180 3.29 -32.30 11.52
N ARG A 181 3.48 -33.55 11.96
CA ARG A 181 2.39 -34.52 12.17
C ARG A 181 1.36 -34.07 13.22
N THR A 182 1.78 -33.32 14.24
CA THR A 182 0.86 -32.82 15.28
C THR A 182 0.24 -31.49 14.91
N GLU A 183 1.01 -30.56 14.34
CA GLU A 183 0.56 -29.18 14.12
C GLU A 183 -0.23 -29.00 12.83
N VAL A 184 0.06 -29.77 11.76
CA VAL A 184 -0.60 -29.59 10.46
C VAL A 184 -2.10 -29.93 10.54
N GLY A 185 -2.47 -30.93 11.34
CA GLY A 185 -3.87 -31.30 11.58
C GLY A 185 -4.68 -30.23 12.32
N LEU A 186 -4.03 -29.31 13.06
CA LEU A 186 -4.71 -28.20 13.74
C LEU A 186 -5.22 -27.12 12.78
N TRP A 187 -4.80 -27.17 11.51
CA TRP A 187 -5.19 -26.21 10.47
C TRP A 187 -6.31 -26.75 9.55
N THR A 188 -6.96 -27.85 9.94
CA THR A 188 -7.97 -28.53 9.10
C THR A 188 -9.20 -27.65 8.83
N ASP A 189 -9.62 -26.87 9.84
CA ASP A 189 -10.84 -26.06 9.76
C ASP A 189 -10.67 -24.70 9.05
N VAL A 190 -9.43 -24.30 8.74
CA VAL A 190 -9.12 -22.95 8.21
C VAL A 190 -8.96 -22.95 6.67
N MET A 191 -9.07 -24.12 6.02
CA MET A 191 -8.88 -24.27 4.56
C MET A 191 -10.16 -24.68 3.80
N LEU A 192 -11.33 -24.73 4.47
CA LEU A 192 -12.65 -24.83 3.85
C LEU A 192 -13.32 -23.45 3.81
#